data_AF-A0A7W9SX87-F1
#
_entry.id   AF-A0A7W9SX87-F1
#
_cell.length_a   1.000
_cell.length_b   1.000
_cell.length_c   1.000
_cell.angle_alpha   90.00
_cell.angle_beta   90.00
_cell.angle_gamma   90.00
#
_symmetry.space_group_name_H-M   'P 1'
#
loop_
_entity.id
_entity.type
_entity.pdbx_description
1 polymer ?
#
loop_
_entity_poly.entity_id
_entity_poly.type
_entity_poly.pdbx_seq_one_letter_code
_entity_poly.pdbx_strand_id
1 'polypeptide(L)'
;MPTIHSGPVCRLFVLLARDAPLGVVFRQGPRQLTQLFLWHTNTDTFEPGDRFVGNLSPERGDLSPDGKLLIYVAANYTMGHHNKGLPPRWTALSKPPYLTPLALWPNDEPYYLGGLFAARGSIEINLAPYALEDWREHKPSFPAGAPPEGLVFEYENLPWTPSNQLFTRLMRSGWSQVPTRQQSETVDIAFVKAHPTKPLSLVLGMGSGNSHTYTVHHEAGNAKTKLVGAVWADWDQRGRLVYSLDGKLFTAELDFPGKLQPSEIADFTTTARRRPPTPESASQW
;
A
#
# COMPACT_ATOMS: atom_id res chain seq x y z
N MET A 1 9.29 -3.73 -32.23
CA MET A 1 9.97 -3.95 -30.93
C MET A 1 9.58 -2.80 -30.03
N PRO A 2 9.01 -3.02 -28.82
CA PRO A 2 8.73 -1.92 -27.93
C PRO A 2 10.06 -1.40 -27.38
N THR A 3 10.29 -0.11 -27.54
CA THR A 3 11.44 0.64 -27.03
C THR A 3 11.45 0.57 -25.51
N ILE A 4 12.45 -0.10 -24.93
CA ILE A 4 12.73 -0.10 -23.50
C ILE A 4 13.03 1.35 -23.10
N HIS A 5 12.11 2.00 -22.38
CA HIS A 5 12.34 3.33 -21.85
C HIS A 5 13.37 3.23 -20.71
N SER A 6 14.56 3.77 -20.92
CA SER A 6 15.74 3.68 -20.03
C SER A 6 15.79 4.78 -18.96
N GLY A 7 14.62 5.30 -18.55
CA GLY A 7 14.52 6.24 -17.43
C GLY A 7 14.60 5.52 -16.09
N PRO A 8 15.03 6.19 -14.99
CA PRO A 8 14.92 5.65 -13.65
C PRO A 8 13.47 5.25 -13.34
N VAL A 9 13.20 3.94 -13.31
CA VAL A 9 11.85 3.40 -13.09
C VAL A 9 11.45 3.65 -11.63
N CYS A 10 10.48 4.53 -11.42
CA CYS A 10 9.79 4.62 -10.14
C CYS A 10 8.50 3.79 -10.20
N ARG A 11 8.19 3.09 -9.11
CA ARG A 11 6.98 2.29 -8.95
C ARG A 11 6.05 3.01 -7.99
N LEU A 12 4.77 2.99 -8.30
CA LEU A 12 3.75 3.52 -7.40
C LEU A 12 2.99 2.35 -6.79
N PHE A 13 2.83 2.41 -5.47
CA PHE A 13 1.88 1.60 -4.75
C PHE A 13 0.90 2.55 -4.06
N VAL A 14 -0.40 2.23 -4.05
CA VAL A 14 -1.39 3.09 -3.43
C VAL A 14 -2.18 2.31 -2.39
N LEU A 15 -2.35 2.91 -1.21
CA LEU A 15 -3.33 2.49 -0.22
C LEU A 15 -4.53 3.44 -0.29
N LEU A 16 -5.73 2.92 -0.52
CA LEU A 16 -6.97 3.69 -0.54
C LEU A 16 -7.69 3.60 0.81
N ALA A 17 -8.19 4.73 1.31
CA ALA A 17 -9.04 4.77 2.48
C ALA A 17 -10.42 4.21 2.11
N ARG A 18 -11.03 3.43 3.01
CA ARG A 18 -12.28 2.71 2.71
C ARG A 18 -13.53 3.60 2.82
N ASP A 19 -13.49 4.59 3.72
CA ASP A 19 -14.64 5.42 4.09
C ASP A 19 -14.40 6.91 3.78
N ALA A 20 -13.29 7.26 3.13
CA ALA A 20 -12.91 8.63 2.81
C ALA A 20 -12.32 8.72 1.40
N PRO A 21 -12.46 9.87 0.70
CA PRO A 21 -11.88 10.09 -0.63
C PRO A 21 -10.38 10.39 -0.55
N LEU A 22 -9.64 9.52 0.15
CA LEU A 22 -8.21 9.67 0.42
C LEU A 22 -7.45 8.42 -0.02
N GLY A 23 -6.22 8.62 -0.45
CA GLY A 23 -5.25 7.56 -0.66
C GLY A 23 -3.85 8.02 -0.31
N VAL A 24 -2.95 7.08 -0.06
CA VAL A 24 -1.53 7.35 0.13
C VAL A 24 -0.75 6.70 -1.00
N VAL A 25 -0.08 7.52 -1.80
CA VAL A 25 0.79 7.07 -2.89
C VAL A 25 2.21 6.92 -2.35
N PHE A 26 2.74 5.70 -2.46
CA PHE A 26 4.13 5.36 -2.20
C PHE A 26 4.90 5.40 -3.52
N ARG A 27 5.67 6.47 -3.72
CA ARG A 27 6.55 6.63 -4.88
C ARG A 27 7.91 6.03 -4.55
N GLN A 28 8.16 4.80 -4.98
CA GLN A 28 9.40 4.05 -4.73
C GLN A 28 10.37 4.16 -5.91
N GLY A 29 11.67 4.33 -5.64
CA GLY A 29 12.71 4.35 -6.67
C GLY A 29 13.18 5.75 -7.06
N PRO A 30 14.19 5.87 -7.94
CA PRO A 30 14.97 4.77 -8.52
C PRO A 30 15.97 4.10 -7.57
N ARG A 31 16.22 4.68 -6.39
CA ARG A 31 17.05 4.08 -5.32
C ARG A 31 16.14 3.52 -4.20
N GLN A 32 16.71 3.05 -3.09
CA GLN A 32 16.00 2.84 -1.82
C GLN A 32 15.52 4.20 -1.25
N LEU A 33 14.66 4.88 -1.99
CA LEU A 33 14.07 6.16 -1.67
C LEU A 33 12.58 6.03 -1.95
N THR A 34 11.77 6.26 -0.93
CA THR A 34 10.33 6.34 -1.06
C THR A 34 9.87 7.75 -0.68
N GLN A 35 8.96 8.34 -1.44
CA GLN A 35 8.24 9.54 -1.04
C GLN A 35 6.75 9.22 -0.91
N LEU A 36 6.12 9.73 0.14
CA LEU A 36 4.67 9.65 0.30
C LEU A 36 3.97 10.87 -0.30
N PHE A 37 2.78 10.65 -0.82
CA PHE A 37 1.84 11.70 -1.19
C PHE A 37 0.45 11.36 -0.65
N LEU A 38 -0.22 12.33 -0.04
CA LEU A 38 -1.64 12.20 0.27
C LEU A 38 -2.41 12.59 -0.99
N TRP A 39 -3.23 11.68 -1.50
CA TRP A 39 -4.07 11.87 -2.66
C TRP A 39 -5.51 12.10 -2.22
N HIS A 40 -6.08 13.24 -2.61
CA HIS A 40 -7.51 13.51 -2.48
C HIS A 40 -8.20 13.02 -3.75
N THR A 41 -8.88 11.88 -3.67
CA THR A 41 -9.42 11.15 -4.85
C THR A 41 -10.67 11.80 -5.45
N ASN A 42 -11.31 12.68 -4.69
CA ASN A 42 -12.43 13.50 -5.14
C ASN A 42 -11.99 14.64 -6.08
N THR A 43 -10.81 15.22 -5.85
CA THR A 43 -10.30 16.38 -6.61
C THR A 43 -9.06 16.07 -7.44
N ASP A 44 -8.51 14.86 -7.32
CA ASP A 44 -7.26 14.45 -7.96
C ASP A 44 -6.08 15.38 -7.62
N THR A 45 -6.04 15.87 -6.38
CA THR A 45 -4.95 16.70 -5.86
C THR A 45 -4.02 15.89 -4.96
N PHE A 46 -2.75 16.28 -4.92
CA PHE A 46 -1.70 15.54 -4.22
C PHE A 46 -0.90 16.46 -3.29
N GLU A 47 -0.84 16.09 -2.02
CA GLU A 47 0.00 16.77 -1.03
C GLU A 47 1.31 15.99 -0.86
N PRO A 48 2.48 16.60 -1.12
CA PRO A 48 3.76 15.93 -0.94
C PRO A 48 4.07 15.76 0.55
N GLY A 49 4.47 14.56 0.93
CA GLY A 49 4.87 14.22 2.30
C GLY A 49 6.34 13.89 2.47
N ASP A 50 6.61 13.09 3.50
CA ASP A 50 7.96 12.72 3.90
C ASP A 50 8.64 11.82 2.87
N ARG A 51 9.97 11.86 2.95
CA ARG A 51 10.85 10.96 2.19
C ARG A 51 11.55 10.02 3.15
N PHE A 52 11.74 8.80 2.71
CA PHE A 52 12.44 7.77 3.45
C PHE A 52 13.58 7.19 2.61
N VAL A 53 14.79 7.22 3.15
CA VAL A 53 15.93 6.50 2.60
C VAL A 53 16.00 5.15 3.30
N GLY A 54 15.85 4.08 2.54
CA GLY A 54 15.65 2.71 3.00
C GLY A 54 14.48 2.05 2.28
N ASN A 55 14.03 0.91 2.79
CA ASN A 55 12.89 0.19 2.23
C ASN A 55 11.62 0.55 3.00
N LEU A 56 10.56 0.94 2.27
CA LEU A 56 9.19 0.93 2.77
C LEU A 56 8.44 -0.19 2.06
N SER A 57 7.73 -1.01 2.84
CA SER A 57 6.95 -2.16 2.37
C SER A 57 5.44 -1.86 2.47
N PRO A 58 4.84 -1.11 1.53
CA PRO A 58 3.42 -0.76 1.57
C PRO A 58 2.49 -1.99 1.47
N GLU A 59 2.97 -3.11 0.93
CA GLU A 59 2.26 -4.38 0.90
C GLU A 59 1.98 -4.97 2.29
N ARG A 60 2.75 -4.54 3.30
CA ARG A 60 2.63 -4.94 4.72
C ARG A 60 2.01 -3.84 5.60
N GLY A 61 1.72 -2.70 5.00
CA GLY A 61 1.07 -1.56 5.66
C GLY A 61 -0.42 -1.52 5.39
N ASP A 62 -1.07 -0.54 5.98
CA ASP A 62 -2.50 -0.32 5.80
C ASP A 62 -2.88 1.14 6.06
N LEU A 63 -4.00 1.56 5.48
CA LEU A 63 -4.56 2.89 5.68
C LEU A 63 -5.87 2.75 6.45
N SER A 64 -6.01 3.55 7.50
CA SER A 64 -7.24 3.60 8.30
C SER A 64 -8.47 3.89 7.44
N PRO A 65 -9.66 3.44 7.85
CA PRO A 65 -10.88 3.63 7.06
C PRO A 65 -11.12 5.09 6.68
N ASP A 66 -10.84 6.04 7.58
CA ASP A 66 -11.01 7.48 7.36
C ASP A 66 -9.77 8.17 6.76
N GLY A 67 -8.70 7.42 6.49
CA GLY A 67 -7.48 7.92 5.87
C GLY A 67 -6.56 8.74 6.78
N LYS A 68 -6.85 8.88 8.07
CA LYS A 68 -6.09 9.76 8.99
C LYS A 68 -4.84 9.13 9.59
N LEU A 69 -4.76 7.81 9.57
CA LEU A 69 -3.65 7.03 10.11
C LEU A 69 -3.15 6.00 9.11
N LEU A 70 -1.83 5.86 9.08
CA LEU A 70 -1.10 4.94 8.23
C LEU A 70 -0.29 3.98 9.10
N ILE A 71 -0.43 2.69 8.85
CA ILE A 71 0.52 1.67 9.31
C ILE A 71 1.52 1.44 8.18
N TYR A 72 2.81 1.51 8.48
CA TYR A 72 3.87 1.21 7.51
C TYR A 72 4.97 0.34 8.11
N VAL A 73 5.61 -0.44 7.25
CA VAL A 73 6.82 -1.20 7.57
C VAL A 73 8.00 -0.52 6.91
N ALA A 74 9.04 -0.27 7.70
CA ALA A 74 10.26 0.35 7.25
C ALA A 74 11.49 -0.49 7.62
N ALA A 75 12.51 -0.42 6.76
CA ALA A 75 13.82 -1.00 7.02
C ALA A 75 14.93 -0.02 6.62
N ASN A 76 15.87 0.24 7.53
CA ASN A 76 17.09 0.97 7.26
C ASN A 76 18.29 0.29 7.94
N TYR A 77 19.01 -0.52 7.15
CA TYR A 77 20.16 -1.28 7.62
C TYR A 77 21.38 -0.41 7.94
N THR A 78 21.53 0.75 7.29
CA THR A 78 22.61 1.70 7.59
C THR A 78 22.41 2.30 8.98
N MET A 79 21.18 2.65 9.36
CA MET A 79 20.87 3.15 10.71
C MET A 79 21.08 2.11 11.80
N GLY A 80 20.75 0.84 11.56
CA GLY A 80 20.96 -0.25 12.52
C GLY A 80 22.44 -0.48 12.88
N HIS A 81 23.37 -0.18 11.98
CA HIS A 81 24.82 -0.27 12.25
C HIS A 81 25.36 0.93 13.05
N HIS A 82 24.73 2.10 12.96
CA HIS A 82 25.21 3.32 13.62
C HIS A 82 24.53 3.58 14.98
N ASN A 83 23.29 3.16 15.17
CA ASN A 83 22.58 3.25 16.45
C ASN A 83 22.56 1.88 17.13
N LYS A 84 23.49 1.64 18.06
CA LYS A 84 23.68 0.38 18.83
C LYS A 84 22.51 0.01 19.78
N GLY A 85 21.27 0.18 19.37
CA GLY A 85 20.10 -0.11 20.21
C GLY A 85 18.73 -0.06 19.52
N LEU A 86 18.64 0.20 18.21
CA LEU A 86 17.39 0.10 17.46
C LEU A 86 17.55 -0.94 16.34
N PRO A 87 16.68 -1.95 16.25
CA PRO A 87 16.74 -2.91 15.16
C PRO A 87 16.55 -2.21 13.81
N PRO A 88 17.11 -2.76 12.72
CA PRO A 88 17.11 -2.13 11.41
C PRO A 88 15.73 -2.07 10.75
N ARG A 89 14.68 -2.59 11.41
CA ARG A 89 13.32 -2.69 10.89
C ARG A 89 12.31 -2.38 11.97
N TRP A 90 11.18 -1.83 11.56
CA TRP A 90 10.08 -1.52 12.46
C TRP A 90 8.74 -1.45 11.72
N THR A 91 7.67 -1.72 12.45
CA THR A 91 6.31 -1.31 12.11
C THR A 91 6.05 0.03 12.78
N ALA A 92 5.36 0.95 12.12
CA ALA A 92 5.01 2.23 12.71
C ALA A 92 3.61 2.68 12.31
N LEU A 93 3.00 3.46 13.20
CA LEU A 93 1.75 4.19 13.00
C LEU A 93 2.08 5.67 12.85
N SER A 94 1.58 6.33 11.80
CA SER A 94 1.76 7.77 11.59
C SER A 94 0.50 8.43 11.02
N LYS A 95 0.50 9.77 10.94
CA LYS A 95 -0.47 10.54 10.15
C LYS A 95 0.06 10.71 8.73
N PRO A 96 -0.64 10.27 7.67
CA PRO A 96 -0.19 10.53 6.31
C PRO A 96 -0.26 12.04 5.98
N PRO A 97 0.58 12.54 5.07
CA PRO A 97 1.61 11.82 4.34
C PRO A 97 2.98 11.82 5.06
N TYR A 98 2.98 11.91 6.39
CA TYR A 98 4.18 11.96 7.22
C TYR A 98 4.59 10.57 7.69
N LEU A 99 5.90 10.41 7.93
CA LEU A 99 6.53 9.20 8.46
C LEU A 99 7.03 9.42 9.88
N THR A 100 6.60 10.49 10.53
CA THR A 100 6.83 10.71 11.95
C THR A 100 5.95 9.73 12.74
N PRO A 101 6.54 8.81 13.52
CA PRO A 101 5.78 7.77 14.21
C PRO A 101 5.06 8.33 15.44
N LEU A 102 3.75 8.08 15.51
CA LEU A 102 2.95 8.19 16.72
C LEU A 102 3.19 6.99 17.65
N ALA A 103 3.32 5.81 17.06
CA ALA A 103 3.70 4.56 17.72
C ALA A 103 4.67 3.78 16.81
N LEU A 104 5.62 3.07 17.41
CA LEU A 104 6.69 2.37 16.72
C LEU A 104 7.00 1.05 17.41
N TRP A 105 6.95 -0.06 16.67
CA TRP A 105 7.31 -1.41 17.11
C TRP A 105 8.60 -1.83 16.39
N PRO A 106 9.76 -1.72 17.04
CA PRO A 106 11.01 -2.24 16.50
C PRO A 106 10.92 -3.76 16.39
N ASN A 107 11.47 -4.34 15.31
CA ASN A 107 11.58 -5.79 15.21
C ASN A 107 12.84 -6.19 14.43
N ASP A 108 13.61 -7.11 14.97
CA ASP A 108 14.76 -7.71 14.31
C ASP A 108 14.40 -8.96 13.49
N GLU A 109 13.12 -9.34 13.41
CA GLU A 109 12.64 -10.48 12.65
C GLU A 109 11.93 -10.09 11.34
N PRO A 110 12.36 -10.63 10.17
CA PRO A 110 11.82 -10.21 8.88
C PRO A 110 10.32 -10.49 8.71
N TYR A 111 9.86 -11.59 9.30
CA TYR A 111 8.56 -12.17 9.00
C TYR A 111 7.44 -11.55 9.83
N TYR A 112 7.77 -10.92 10.97
CA TYR A 112 6.80 -10.38 11.94
C TYR A 112 6.80 -8.85 11.96
N LEU A 113 6.40 -8.27 10.83
CA LEU A 113 6.20 -6.82 10.69
C LEU A 113 4.90 -6.59 9.94
N GLY A 114 4.37 -5.39 10.07
CA GLY A 114 3.14 -4.95 9.43
C GLY A 114 1.96 -4.99 10.37
N GLY A 115 0.82 -4.55 9.83
CA GLY A 115 -0.40 -4.45 10.59
C GLY A 115 -1.55 -3.96 9.73
N LEU A 116 -2.75 -4.06 10.29
CA LEU A 116 -4.01 -3.79 9.62
C LEU A 116 -4.90 -2.93 10.52
N PHE A 117 -5.75 -2.10 9.92
CA PHE A 117 -6.86 -1.47 10.60
C PHE A 117 -8.09 -2.39 10.52
N ALA A 118 -8.33 -3.18 11.58
CA ALA A 118 -9.50 -4.05 11.72
C ALA A 118 -10.79 -3.24 11.58
N ALA A 119 -10.85 -2.11 12.29
CA ALA A 119 -11.96 -1.16 12.27
C ALA A 119 -11.43 0.27 12.48
N ARG A 120 -12.34 1.26 12.52
CA ARG A 120 -11.99 2.59 12.99
C ARG A 120 -11.61 2.51 14.47
N GLY A 121 -10.39 2.93 14.80
CA GLY A 121 -9.91 2.90 16.18
C GLY A 121 -9.46 1.53 16.70
N SER A 122 -9.32 0.51 15.84
CA SER A 122 -8.66 -0.76 16.20
C SER A 122 -7.59 -1.11 15.17
N ILE A 123 -6.41 -1.49 15.65
CA ILE A 123 -5.31 -1.97 14.83
C ILE A 123 -4.85 -3.35 15.28
N GLU A 124 -4.52 -4.18 14.30
CA GLU A 124 -3.86 -5.47 14.47
C GLU A 124 -2.39 -5.31 14.08
N ILE A 125 -1.47 -5.65 14.96
CA ILE A 125 -0.02 -5.63 14.69
C ILE A 125 0.50 -7.07 14.63
N ASN A 126 1.23 -7.39 13.56
CA ASN A 126 1.87 -8.69 13.42
C ASN A 126 3.15 -8.74 14.25
N LEU A 127 3.19 -9.61 15.26
CA LEU A 127 4.35 -9.86 16.11
C LEU A 127 4.73 -11.34 16.14
N ALA A 128 5.99 -11.63 16.47
CA ALA A 128 6.47 -12.99 16.62
C ALA A 128 5.80 -13.68 17.82
N PRO A 129 5.48 -14.99 17.77
CA PRO A 129 4.87 -15.70 18.88
C PRO A 129 5.66 -15.62 20.19
N TYR A 130 6.99 -15.70 20.13
CA TYR A 130 7.88 -15.56 21.29
C TYR A 130 7.97 -14.12 21.79
N ALA A 131 7.69 -13.12 20.94
CA ALA A 131 7.60 -11.73 21.36
C ALA A 131 6.33 -11.44 22.21
N LEU A 132 5.33 -12.33 22.17
CA LEU A 132 4.14 -12.24 23.04
C LEU A 132 4.46 -12.66 24.48
N GLU A 133 5.44 -13.54 24.69
CA GLU A 133 5.86 -14.01 26.02
C GLU A 133 6.82 -13.01 26.69
N ASP A 134 7.71 -12.36 25.92
CA ASP A 134 8.68 -11.38 26.41
C ASP A 134 8.33 -9.93 26.03
N TRP A 135 7.11 -9.52 26.39
CA TRP A 135 6.47 -8.23 26.07
C TRP A 135 7.28 -6.97 26.42
N ARG A 136 8.37 -7.08 27.20
CA ARG A 136 9.21 -5.96 27.63
C ARG A 136 10.11 -5.43 26.51
N GLU A 137 10.54 -6.28 25.58
CA GLU A 137 11.46 -5.88 24.50
C GLU A 137 10.74 -5.39 23.23
N HIS A 138 9.43 -5.67 23.11
CA HIS A 138 8.63 -5.39 21.90
C HIS A 138 7.48 -4.39 22.14
N LYS A 139 7.56 -3.60 23.21
CA LYS A 139 6.56 -2.54 23.46
C LYS A 139 6.58 -1.51 22.33
N PRO A 140 5.42 -0.96 21.95
CA PRO A 140 5.41 0.26 21.19
C PRO A 140 6.22 1.32 21.96
N SER A 141 7.21 1.87 21.29
CA SER A 141 7.70 3.19 21.64
C SER A 141 6.69 4.21 21.13
N PHE A 142 6.41 5.24 21.91
CA PHE A 142 5.54 6.34 21.53
C PHE A 142 6.37 7.62 21.49
N PRO A 143 7.11 7.89 20.40
CA PRO A 143 7.91 9.11 20.27
C PRO A 143 7.06 10.38 20.40
N ALA A 144 5.77 10.28 20.11
CA ALA A 144 4.76 11.32 20.26
C ALA A 144 4.18 11.46 21.69
N GLY A 145 4.63 10.65 22.67
CA GLY A 145 4.17 10.71 24.06
C GLY A 145 3.32 9.51 24.48
N ALA A 146 2.06 9.72 24.85
CA ALA A 146 1.15 8.64 25.26
C ALA A 146 0.62 7.86 24.04
N PRO A 147 0.16 6.60 24.21
CA PRO A 147 -0.58 5.93 23.15
C PRO A 147 -1.76 6.80 22.70
N PRO A 148 -2.05 6.81 21.39
CA PRO A 148 -3.32 7.29 20.85
C PRO A 148 -4.54 6.98 21.73
N GLU A 149 -5.14 8.01 22.33
CA GLU A 149 -6.36 7.85 23.13
C GLU A 149 -7.48 7.25 22.28
N GLY A 150 -8.11 6.18 22.77
CA GLY A 150 -9.20 5.47 22.10
C GLY A 150 -8.77 4.49 21.00
N LEU A 151 -7.46 4.35 20.72
CA LEU A 151 -6.96 3.33 19.80
C LEU A 151 -6.76 1.99 20.53
N VAL A 152 -7.41 0.95 20.05
CA VAL A 152 -7.25 -0.42 20.54
C VAL A 152 -6.13 -1.10 19.76
N PHE A 153 -5.23 -1.75 20.50
CA PHE A 153 -4.11 -2.51 19.95
C PHE A 153 -4.38 -3.99 20.16
N GLU A 154 -4.55 -4.72 19.08
CA GLU A 154 -4.69 -6.16 19.05
C GLU A 154 -3.39 -6.76 18.52
N TYR A 155 -2.82 -7.69 19.28
CA TYR A 155 -1.61 -8.38 18.89
C TYR A 155 -2.00 -9.74 18.32
N GLU A 156 -1.82 -9.90 17.02
CA GLU A 156 -2.12 -11.15 16.35
C GLU A 156 -0.84 -11.84 15.90
N ASN A 157 -0.83 -13.17 16.05
CA ASN A 157 0.08 -14.03 15.31
C ASN A 157 -0.50 -14.21 13.90
N LEU A 158 -0.40 -13.17 13.06
CA LEU A 158 -0.82 -13.28 11.67
C LEU A 158 0.03 -14.33 10.96
N PRO A 159 -0.56 -15.21 10.13
CA PRO A 159 0.17 -16.33 9.57
C PRO A 159 1.38 -15.86 8.74
N TRP A 160 2.47 -16.60 8.92
CA TRP A 160 3.91 -16.46 8.62
C TRP A 160 4.42 -15.71 7.36
N THR A 161 3.58 -15.11 6.51
CA THR A 161 4.01 -14.52 5.23
C THR A 161 3.41 -13.14 4.95
N PRO A 162 4.19 -12.21 4.33
CA PRO A 162 3.69 -10.92 3.85
C PRO A 162 2.45 -11.04 2.94
N SER A 163 2.32 -12.15 2.22
CA SER A 163 1.15 -12.45 1.39
C SER A 163 -0.15 -12.50 2.20
N ASN A 164 -0.14 -12.99 3.45
CA ASN A 164 -1.36 -13.10 4.24
C ASN A 164 -1.91 -11.73 4.63
N GLN A 165 -1.05 -10.79 5.01
CA GLN A 165 -1.47 -9.40 5.30
C GLN A 165 -2.05 -8.72 4.04
N LEU A 166 -1.36 -8.88 2.91
CA LEU A 166 -1.87 -8.40 1.62
C LEU A 166 -3.23 -9.03 1.31
N PHE A 167 -3.40 -10.33 1.49
CA PHE A 167 -4.64 -11.05 1.18
C PHE A 167 -5.77 -10.64 2.09
N THR A 168 -5.54 -10.57 3.41
CA THR A 168 -6.52 -10.07 4.38
C THR A 168 -6.97 -8.66 4.01
N ARG A 169 -6.03 -7.76 3.67
CA ARG A 169 -6.35 -6.41 3.21
C ARG A 169 -7.15 -6.40 1.91
N LEU A 170 -6.76 -7.20 0.91
CA LEU A 170 -7.49 -7.33 -0.35
C LEU A 170 -8.93 -7.78 -0.09
N MET A 171 -9.12 -8.86 0.67
CA MET A 171 -10.43 -9.40 1.01
C MET A 171 -11.31 -8.38 1.73
N ARG A 172 -10.75 -7.72 2.74
CA ARG A 172 -11.43 -6.66 3.49
C ARG A 172 -11.81 -5.46 2.61
N SER A 173 -11.05 -5.18 1.56
CA SER A 173 -11.30 -4.09 0.59
C SER A 173 -12.15 -4.50 -0.62
N GLY A 174 -12.88 -5.61 -0.50
CA GLY A 174 -13.87 -6.06 -1.49
C GLY A 174 -13.33 -6.96 -2.59
N TRP A 175 -12.07 -7.39 -2.51
CA TRP A 175 -11.56 -8.42 -3.40
C TRP A 175 -11.99 -9.80 -2.93
N SER A 176 -12.20 -10.74 -3.85
CA SER A 176 -12.49 -12.14 -3.56
C SER A 176 -11.43 -13.01 -4.22
N GLN A 177 -10.84 -13.93 -3.47
CA GLN A 177 -9.93 -14.91 -4.06
C GLN A 177 -10.72 -15.84 -4.97
N VAL A 178 -10.22 -16.09 -6.18
CA VAL A 178 -10.84 -17.01 -7.14
C VAL A 178 -9.92 -18.19 -7.42
N PRO A 179 -10.46 -19.40 -7.66
CA PRO A 179 -9.66 -20.54 -8.05
C PRO A 179 -8.92 -20.25 -9.35
N THR A 180 -7.60 -20.39 -9.34
CA THR A 180 -6.80 -20.37 -10.56
C THR A 180 -7.10 -21.68 -11.32
N ARG A 181 -7.96 -21.62 -12.34
CA ARG A 181 -8.09 -22.77 -13.27
C ARG A 181 -6.69 -23.04 -13.82
N GLN A 182 -6.27 -24.31 -13.86
CA GLN A 182 -5.01 -24.81 -14.43
C GLN A 182 -4.85 -24.43 -15.93
N GLN A 183 -4.78 -23.15 -16.25
CA GLN A 183 -4.62 -22.62 -17.60
C GLN A 183 -3.59 -21.48 -17.54
N SER A 184 -2.39 -21.82 -17.99
CA SER A 184 -1.11 -21.08 -17.95
C SER A 184 -0.31 -21.24 -16.65
N GLU A 185 0.93 -21.70 -16.80
CA GLU A 185 1.93 -21.96 -15.76
C GLU A 185 2.43 -20.69 -15.01
N THR A 186 1.72 -19.56 -15.14
CA THR A 186 2.26 -18.23 -14.79
C THR A 186 1.43 -17.44 -13.77
N VAL A 187 0.24 -17.90 -13.38
CA VAL A 187 -0.55 -17.29 -12.31
C VAL A 187 -0.83 -18.36 -11.25
N ASP A 188 -0.38 -18.11 -10.03
CA ASP A 188 -0.53 -19.04 -8.90
C ASP A 188 -1.81 -18.72 -8.12
N ILE A 189 -2.10 -17.42 -7.92
CA ILE A 189 -3.23 -16.92 -7.12
C ILE A 189 -3.92 -15.78 -7.88
N ALA A 190 -5.25 -15.75 -7.85
CA ALA A 190 -6.02 -14.66 -8.45
C ALA A 190 -7.07 -14.09 -7.48
N PHE A 191 -7.27 -12.79 -7.56
CA PHE A 191 -8.33 -12.05 -6.86
C PHE A 191 -9.18 -11.30 -7.88
N VAL A 192 -10.47 -11.20 -7.61
CA VAL A 192 -11.42 -10.40 -8.40
C VAL A 192 -12.12 -9.38 -7.51
N LYS A 193 -12.32 -8.17 -8.03
CA LYS A 193 -13.14 -7.14 -7.38
C LYS A 193 -14.12 -6.57 -8.38
N ALA A 194 -15.41 -6.75 -8.08
CA ALA A 194 -16.48 -6.18 -8.88
C ALA A 194 -16.42 -4.65 -8.82
N HIS A 195 -16.73 -4.00 -9.93
CA HIS A 195 -17.00 -2.58 -9.96
C HIS A 195 -18.26 -2.30 -9.13
N PRO A 196 -18.34 -1.19 -8.38
CA PRO A 196 -19.46 -0.92 -7.47
C PRO A 196 -20.85 -0.87 -8.14
N THR A 197 -20.96 -0.35 -9.37
CA THR A 197 -22.26 -0.19 -10.06
C THR A 197 -22.34 -0.66 -11.52
N LYS A 198 -21.22 -0.91 -12.21
CA LYS A 198 -21.17 -1.31 -13.61
C LYS A 198 -20.90 -2.83 -13.71
N PRO A 199 -21.30 -3.51 -14.80
CA PRO A 199 -21.04 -4.94 -15.03
C PRO A 199 -19.58 -5.17 -15.45
N LEU A 200 -18.66 -4.74 -14.60
CA LEU A 200 -17.21 -4.79 -14.77
C LEU A 200 -16.60 -5.44 -13.54
N SER A 201 -15.50 -6.17 -13.74
CA SER A 201 -14.71 -6.73 -12.66
C SER A 201 -13.22 -6.51 -12.93
N LEU A 202 -12.45 -6.14 -11.90
CA LEU A 202 -11.00 -6.06 -11.98
C LEU A 202 -10.39 -7.35 -11.43
N VAL A 203 -9.48 -7.96 -12.19
CA VAL A 203 -8.80 -9.19 -11.83
C VAL A 203 -7.32 -8.90 -11.60
N LEU A 204 -6.85 -9.25 -10.40
CA LEU A 204 -5.45 -9.27 -10.00
C LEU A 204 -4.95 -10.71 -10.07
N GLY A 205 -4.04 -11.00 -11.01
CA GLY A 205 -3.32 -12.26 -11.08
C GLY A 205 -1.93 -12.11 -10.48
N MET A 206 -1.58 -12.96 -9.52
CA MET A 206 -0.27 -13.05 -8.89
C MET A 206 0.44 -14.31 -9.37
N GLY A 207 1.56 -14.14 -10.03
CA GLY A 207 2.41 -15.23 -10.53
C GLY A 207 3.69 -15.40 -9.71
N SER A 208 4.47 -16.40 -10.11
CA SER A 208 5.80 -16.64 -9.54
C SER A 208 6.71 -15.41 -9.64
N GLY A 209 7.61 -15.24 -8.67
CA GLY A 209 8.57 -14.14 -8.66
C GLY A 209 8.00 -12.75 -8.39
N ASN A 210 6.88 -12.63 -7.65
CA ASN A 210 6.19 -11.36 -7.33
C ASN A 210 5.66 -10.61 -8.57
N SER A 211 5.31 -11.34 -9.64
CA SER A 211 4.69 -10.75 -10.82
C SER A 211 3.21 -10.50 -10.57
N HIS A 212 2.75 -9.27 -10.76
CA HIS A 212 1.33 -8.90 -10.70
C HIS A 212 0.82 -8.53 -12.08
N THR A 213 -0.39 -8.97 -12.40
CA THR A 213 -1.11 -8.61 -13.62
C THR A 213 -2.50 -8.12 -13.28
N TYR A 214 -2.96 -7.11 -14.02
CA TYR A 214 -4.29 -6.54 -13.84
C TYR A 214 -5.07 -6.63 -15.15
N THR A 215 -6.29 -7.15 -15.08
CA THR A 215 -7.18 -7.31 -16.25
C THR A 215 -8.59 -6.87 -15.87
N VAL A 216 -9.19 -6.02 -16.69
CA VAL A 216 -10.62 -5.68 -16.57
C VAL A 216 -11.44 -6.67 -17.36
N HIS A 217 -12.47 -7.23 -16.75
CA HIS A 217 -13.45 -8.11 -17.36
C HIS A 217 -14.78 -7.36 -17.57
N HIS A 218 -15.34 -7.45 -18.76
CA HIS A 218 -16.67 -6.98 -19.10
C HIS A 218 -17.66 -8.15 -19.07
N GLU A 219 -18.59 -8.15 -18.10
CA GLU A 219 -19.49 -9.28 -17.90
C GLU A 219 -20.54 -9.39 -19.02
N ALA A 220 -21.07 -8.26 -19.48
CA ALA A 220 -22.12 -8.21 -20.50
C ALA A 220 -21.64 -8.59 -21.92
N GLY A 221 -20.33 -8.62 -22.18
CA GLY A 221 -19.76 -8.89 -23.51
C GLY A 221 -18.66 -9.94 -23.52
N ASN A 222 -18.32 -10.52 -22.36
CA ASN A 222 -17.19 -11.44 -22.18
C ASN A 222 -15.84 -10.89 -22.73
N ALA A 223 -15.70 -9.56 -22.80
CA ALA A 223 -14.49 -8.90 -23.25
C ALA A 223 -13.52 -8.74 -22.08
N LYS A 224 -12.21 -8.79 -22.36
CA LYS A 224 -11.16 -8.67 -21.37
C LYS A 224 -10.10 -7.69 -21.84
N THR A 225 -9.69 -6.78 -20.97
CA THR A 225 -8.71 -5.74 -21.30
C THR A 225 -7.60 -5.75 -20.27
N LYS A 226 -6.39 -6.14 -20.71
CA LYS A 226 -5.20 -6.22 -19.85
C LYS A 226 -4.56 -4.84 -19.69
N LEU A 227 -4.24 -4.47 -18.45
CA LEU A 227 -3.45 -3.28 -18.12
C LEU A 227 -1.97 -3.60 -18.27
N VAL A 228 -1.47 -3.56 -19.52
CA VAL A 228 -0.09 -3.95 -19.83
C VAL A 228 0.90 -3.01 -19.14
N GLY A 229 1.82 -3.57 -18.36
CA GLY A 229 2.86 -2.82 -17.63
C GLY A 229 2.38 -2.19 -16.32
N ALA A 230 1.08 -2.26 -16.00
CA ALA A 230 0.57 -1.68 -14.76
C ALA A 230 1.10 -2.45 -13.55
N VAL A 231 1.62 -1.71 -12.56
CA VAL A 231 2.21 -2.31 -11.33
C VAL A 231 1.25 -2.27 -10.14
N TRP A 232 0.20 -1.45 -10.21
CA TRP A 232 -0.88 -1.36 -9.24
C TRP A 232 -2.16 -0.90 -9.94
N ALA A 233 -3.32 -1.44 -9.56
CA ALA A 233 -4.63 -0.97 -10.00
C ALA A 233 -5.74 -1.30 -8.98
N ASP A 234 -6.77 -0.46 -8.90
CA ASP A 234 -7.99 -0.71 -8.11
C ASP A 234 -9.17 0.12 -8.67
N TRP A 235 -10.35 -0.08 -8.12
CA TRP A 235 -11.46 0.87 -8.18
C TRP A 235 -11.31 1.89 -7.06
N ASP A 236 -11.25 3.19 -7.39
CA ASP A 236 -11.25 4.24 -6.36
C ASP A 236 -12.61 4.38 -5.68
N GLN A 237 -12.71 5.28 -4.68
CA GLN A 237 -13.96 5.49 -3.94
C GLN A 237 -15.11 6.05 -4.79
N ARG A 238 -14.83 6.51 -6.02
CA ARG A 238 -15.80 6.98 -7.01
C ARG A 238 -16.17 5.89 -8.01
N GLY A 239 -15.58 4.70 -7.89
CA GLY A 239 -15.74 3.60 -8.83
C GLY A 239 -14.96 3.77 -10.13
N ARG A 240 -14.00 4.69 -10.20
CA ARG A 240 -13.15 4.83 -11.40
C ARG A 240 -12.09 3.75 -11.40
N LEU A 241 -11.76 3.23 -12.59
CA LEU A 241 -10.57 2.39 -12.74
C LEU A 241 -9.35 3.29 -12.60
N VAL A 242 -8.53 3.05 -11.57
CA VAL A 242 -7.28 3.76 -11.35
C VAL A 242 -6.12 2.78 -11.37
N TYR A 243 -5.02 3.15 -12.02
CA TYR A 243 -3.85 2.30 -12.13
C TYR A 243 -2.57 3.10 -12.27
N SER A 244 -1.46 2.47 -11.92
CA SER A 244 -0.13 3.06 -12.09
C SER A 244 0.66 2.37 -13.18
N LEU A 245 1.37 3.17 -13.96
CA LEU A 245 2.21 2.73 -15.08
C LEU A 245 3.37 3.71 -15.20
N ASP A 246 4.60 3.20 -15.29
CA ASP A 246 5.82 3.99 -15.51
C ASP A 246 5.99 5.21 -14.60
N GLY A 247 5.63 5.06 -13.31
CA GLY A 247 5.74 6.15 -12.33
C GLY A 247 4.65 7.21 -12.40
N LYS A 248 3.58 6.96 -13.16
CA LYS A 248 2.42 7.84 -13.31
C LYS A 248 1.16 7.16 -12.80
N LEU A 249 0.16 7.95 -12.45
CA LEU A 249 -1.16 7.49 -12.06
C LEU A 249 -2.17 7.89 -13.14
N PHE A 250 -3.02 6.94 -13.52
CA PHE A 250 -4.03 7.11 -14.57
C PHE A 250 -5.40 6.73 -14.04
N THR A 251 -6.44 7.36 -14.60
CA THR A 251 -7.79 6.83 -14.64
C THR A 251 -8.06 6.31 -16.05
N ALA A 252 -9.01 5.40 -16.22
CA ALA A 252 -9.49 5.06 -17.56
C ALA A 252 -10.99 4.85 -17.58
N GLU A 253 -11.62 5.40 -18.63
CA GLU A 253 -12.95 4.97 -19.05
C GLU A 253 -12.81 3.76 -19.97
N LEU A 254 -13.86 2.94 -19.99
CA LEU A 254 -13.93 1.75 -20.82
C LEU A 254 -15.06 1.93 -21.82
N ASP A 255 -14.71 2.15 -23.09
CA ASP A 255 -15.69 2.14 -24.18
C ASP A 255 -16.15 0.71 -24.42
N PHE A 256 -17.39 0.50 -24.86
CA PHE A 256 -17.80 -0.77 -25.44
C PHE A 256 -17.15 -0.92 -26.84
N PRO A 257 -16.47 -2.02 -27.19
CA PRO A 257 -16.46 -3.36 -26.57
C PRO A 257 -15.21 -3.69 -25.71
N GLY A 258 -14.64 -2.73 -24.99
CA GLY A 258 -13.56 -2.92 -24.00
C GLY A 258 -12.30 -2.10 -24.25
N LYS A 259 -12.38 -1.02 -25.04
CA LYS A 259 -11.21 -0.17 -25.30
C LYS A 259 -10.98 0.76 -24.10
N LEU A 260 -9.79 0.69 -23.51
CA LEU A 260 -9.35 1.62 -22.47
C LEU A 260 -9.04 2.98 -23.07
N GLN A 261 -9.65 4.02 -22.49
CA GLN A 261 -9.34 5.42 -22.77
C GLN A 261 -8.64 6.02 -21.54
N PRO A 262 -7.31 5.94 -21.48
CA PRO A 262 -6.56 6.41 -20.32
C PRO A 262 -6.52 7.94 -20.26
N SER A 263 -6.62 8.48 -19.06
CA SER A 263 -6.38 9.88 -18.73
C SER A 263 -5.37 9.95 -17.58
N GLU A 264 -4.29 10.70 -17.78
CA GLU A 264 -3.27 10.90 -16.74
C GLU A 264 -3.86 11.73 -15.59
N ILE A 265 -3.72 11.23 -14.36
CA ILE A 265 -4.10 11.95 -13.14
C ILE A 265 -2.89 12.75 -12.64
N ALA A 266 -1.71 12.11 -12.59
CA ALA A 266 -0.49 12.75 -12.13
C ALA A 266 0.78 11.99 -12.58
N ASP A 267 1.85 12.76 -12.77
CA ASP A 267 3.19 12.28 -13.10
C ASP A 267 4.15 12.40 -11.90
N PHE A 268 4.67 11.27 -11.42
CA PHE A 268 5.62 11.19 -10.31
C PHE A 268 7.05 10.80 -10.75
N THR A 269 7.31 10.85 -12.05
CA THR A 269 8.63 10.54 -12.64
C THR A 269 9.65 11.65 -12.36
N THR A 270 9.19 12.90 -12.25
CA THR A 270 10.03 14.05 -11.91
C THR A 270 10.62 13.92 -10.51
N THR A 271 11.79 14.54 -10.29
CA THR A 271 12.51 14.50 -9.02
C THR A 271 11.59 14.94 -7.89
N ALA A 272 11.56 14.12 -6.83
CA ALA A 272 10.84 14.33 -5.59
C ALA A 272 10.69 15.83 -5.25
N ARG A 273 9.46 16.33 -5.13
CA ARG A 273 9.18 17.73 -4.76
C ARG A 273 9.69 18.01 -3.35
N ARG A 274 10.26 19.20 -3.11
CA ARG A 274 10.87 19.58 -1.82
C ARG A 274 9.92 19.21 -0.67
N ARG A 275 10.46 18.48 0.32
CA ARG A 275 9.73 18.09 1.54
C ARG A 275 9.18 19.35 2.21
N PRO A 276 7.85 19.50 2.41
CA PRO A 276 7.35 20.52 3.32
C PRO A 276 7.79 20.15 4.74
N PRO A 277 8.10 21.13 5.61
CA PRO A 277 8.42 20.82 7.01
C PRO A 277 7.29 19.99 7.63
N THR A 278 7.65 18.94 8.36
CA THR A 278 6.66 18.15 9.11
C THR A 278 6.02 19.08 10.15
N PRO A 279 4.69 19.28 10.13
CA PRO A 279 4.01 20.11 11.10
C PRO A 279 4.03 19.43 12.48
N GLU A 280 3.97 20.22 13.54
CA GLU A 280 3.92 19.70 14.92
C GLU A 280 2.72 18.75 15.15
N SER A 281 1.61 19.00 14.46
CA SER A 281 0.40 18.17 14.49
C SER A 281 0.63 16.73 13.98
N ALA A 282 1.68 16.48 13.20
CA ALA A 282 2.05 15.14 12.74
C ALA A 282 2.73 14.31 13.85
N SER A 283 3.29 14.96 14.85
CA SER A 283 3.92 14.34 16.04
C SER A 283 3.03 14.35 17.27
N GLN A 284 1.78 14.81 17.16
CA GLN A 284 0.79 14.81 18.23
C GLN A 284 -0.33 13.84 17.87
N TRP A 285 -0.96 13.21 18.86
CA TRP A 285 -2.20 12.45 18.65
C TRP A 285 -3.36 13.39 18.33
#